data_AF-A0A947HX03-F1
#
_entry.id   AF-A0A947HX03-F1
#
_cell.length_a   1.000
_cell.length_b   1.000
_cell.length_c   1.000
_cell.angle_alpha   90.00
_cell.angle_beta   90.00
_cell.angle_gamma   90.00
#
_symmetry.space_group_name_H-M   'P 1'
#
loop_
_entity.id
_entity.type
_entity.pdbx_description
1 polymer ?
#
loop_
_entity_poly.entity_id
_entity_poly.type
_entity_poly.pdbx_seq_one_letter_code
_entity_poly.pdbx_strand_id
1 'polypeptide(L)'
;MAGGLGASLRQLGGTLLGIAHTRLELLATEVEEEKRRLLSVMAWGAFGVLMASVSLVFLAAFVSVLFWDTHRLAVLGVLVLAFAAACGLAFWQVRMRLRESQGMLRDTLAELDADRQALHSGAS
;
A
#
# COMPACT_ATOMS: atom_id res chain seq x y z
N MET A 1 15.21 -47.30 -27.60
CA MET A 1 15.37 -46.56 -26.31
C MET A 1 14.77 -45.14 -26.33
N ALA A 2 13.88 -44.78 -27.26
CA ALA A 2 13.33 -43.42 -27.37
C ALA A 2 12.10 -43.13 -26.47
N GLY A 3 11.45 -44.15 -25.90
CA GLY A 3 10.26 -43.97 -25.06
C GLY A 3 10.52 -43.40 -23.65
N GLY A 4 11.76 -43.44 -23.17
CA GLY A 4 12.11 -43.03 -21.80
C GLY A 4 12.18 -41.51 -21.59
N LEU A 5 12.60 -40.73 -22.60
CA LEU A 5 12.75 -39.27 -22.47
C LEU A 5 11.40 -38.55 -22.35
N GLY A 6 10.39 -38.98 -23.12
CA GLY A 6 9.04 -38.42 -23.01
C GLY A 6 8.38 -38.69 -21.66
N ALA A 7 8.64 -39.86 -21.07
CA ALA A 7 8.17 -40.19 -19.73
C ALA A 7 8.87 -39.34 -18.65
N SER A 8 10.18 -39.13 -18.77
CA SER A 8 10.95 -38.28 -17.85
C SER A 8 10.51 -36.82 -17.89
N LEU A 9 10.25 -36.26 -19.08
CA LEU A 9 9.73 -34.89 -19.24
C LEU A 9 8.34 -34.74 -18.59
N ARG A 10 7.48 -35.74 -18.73
CA ARG A 10 6.13 -35.72 -18.14
C ARG A 10 6.17 -35.82 -16.61
N GLN A 11 7.13 -36.58 -16.08
CA GLN A 11 7.37 -36.69 -14.64
C GLN A 11 8.00 -35.40 -14.06
N LEU A 12 8.94 -34.79 -14.78
CA LEU A 12 9.50 -33.48 -14.42
C LEU A 12 8.44 -32.38 -14.44
N GLY A 13 7.58 -32.35 -15.46
CA GLY A 13 6.45 -31.43 -15.54
C GLY A 13 5.47 -31.58 -14.38
N GLY A 14 5.12 -32.82 -14.01
CA GLY A 14 4.28 -33.09 -12.83
C GLY A 14 4.92 -32.67 -11.51
N THR A 15 6.25 -32.84 -11.38
CA THR A 15 6.99 -32.44 -10.18
C THR A 15 7.12 -30.93 -10.08
N LEU A 16 7.36 -30.24 -11.20
CA LEU A 16 7.38 -28.79 -11.30
C LEU A 16 6.00 -28.18 -10.99
N LEU A 17 4.92 -28.75 -11.52
CA LEU A 17 3.56 -28.31 -11.16
C LEU A 17 3.28 -28.50 -9.66
N GLY A 18 3.72 -29.62 -9.08
CA GLY A 18 3.58 -29.88 -7.65
C GLY A 18 4.30 -28.85 -6.79
N ILE A 19 5.55 -28.53 -7.14
CA ILE A 19 6.38 -27.51 -6.46
C ILE A 19 5.81 -26.10 -6.65
N ALA A 20 5.36 -25.77 -7.86
CA ALA A 20 4.74 -24.49 -8.16
C ALA A 20 3.44 -24.32 -7.35
N HIS A 21 2.62 -25.36 -7.24
CA HIS A 21 1.39 -25.33 -6.46
C HIS A 21 1.67 -25.04 -4.98
N THR A 22 2.65 -25.70 -4.38
CA THR A 22 3.01 -25.47 -2.96
C THR A 22 3.58 -24.07 -2.74
N ARG A 23 4.39 -23.55 -3.68
CA ARG A 23 4.93 -22.19 -3.57
C ARG A 23 3.89 -21.11 -3.82
N LEU A 24 2.97 -21.31 -4.76
CA LEU A 24 1.84 -20.40 -4.99
C LEU A 24 0.91 -20.35 -3.79
N GLU A 25 0.68 -21.47 -3.12
CA GLU A 25 -0.13 -21.54 -1.89
C GLU A 25 0.55 -20.76 -0.74
N LEU A 26 1.86 -20.91 -0.60
CA LEU A 26 2.67 -20.11 0.34
C LEU A 26 2.66 -18.60 -0.01
N LEU A 27 2.93 -18.24 -1.27
CA LEU A 27 2.94 -16.85 -1.73
C LEU A 27 1.56 -16.18 -1.59
N ALA A 28 0.48 -16.90 -1.91
CA ALA A 28 -0.88 -16.39 -1.73
C ALA A 28 -1.16 -16.08 -0.26
N THR A 29 -0.69 -16.96 0.64
CA THR A 29 -0.85 -16.78 2.09
C THR A 29 -0.01 -15.61 2.61
N GLU A 30 1.25 -15.48 2.20
CA GLU A 30 2.13 -14.38 2.57
C GLU A 30 1.61 -13.02 2.07
N VAL A 31 1.12 -12.95 0.82
CA VAL A 31 0.51 -11.73 0.26
C VAL A 31 -0.73 -11.32 1.04
N GLU A 32 -1.56 -12.27 1.46
CA GLU A 32 -2.75 -11.97 2.27
C GLU A 32 -2.37 -11.44 3.66
N GLU A 33 -1.31 -11.99 4.27
CA GLU A 33 -0.78 -11.55 5.55
C GLU A 33 -0.15 -10.14 5.47
N GLU A 34 0.66 -9.88 4.44
CA GLU A 34 1.28 -8.59 4.16
C GLU A 34 0.21 -7.52 3.89
N LYS A 35 -0.81 -7.84 3.09
CA LYS A 35 -1.94 -6.94 2.81
C LYS A 35 -2.69 -6.59 4.10
N ARG A 36 -2.90 -7.56 4.99
CA ARG A 36 -3.57 -7.34 6.29
C ARG A 36 -2.74 -6.44 7.20
N ARG A 37 -1.42 -6.62 7.22
CA ARG A 37 -0.48 -5.75 7.94
C ARG A 37 -0.48 -4.33 7.37
N LEU A 38 -0.41 -4.19 6.05
CA LEU A 38 -0.46 -2.90 5.37
C LEU A 38 -1.78 -2.17 5.64
N LEU A 39 -2.92 -2.86 5.53
CA LEU A 39 -4.23 -2.30 5.86
C LEU A 39 -4.31 -1.86 7.32
N SER A 40 -3.76 -2.64 8.25
CA SER A 40 -3.71 -2.28 9.67
C SER A 40 -2.88 -1.01 9.91
N VAL A 41 -1.67 -0.94 9.32
CA VAL A 41 -0.81 0.26 9.41
C VAL A 41 -1.48 1.47 8.76
N MET A 42 -2.15 1.29 7.61
CA MET A 42 -2.91 2.35 6.95
C MET A 42 -4.06 2.86 7.82
N ALA A 43 -4.79 1.96 8.48
CA ALA A 43 -5.90 2.29 9.39
C ALA A 43 -5.40 3.04 10.63
N TRP A 44 -4.35 2.55 11.30
CA TRP A 44 -3.72 3.23 12.43
C TRP A 44 -3.16 4.60 12.02
N GLY A 45 -2.54 4.69 10.86
CA GLY A 45 -2.06 5.96 10.34
C GLY A 45 -3.19 6.93 10.00
N ALA A 46 -4.31 6.45 9.44
CA ALA A 46 -5.49 7.27 9.20
C ALA A 46 -6.10 7.79 10.52
N PHE A 47 -6.20 6.92 11.53
CA PHE A 47 -6.63 7.30 12.88
C PHE A 47 -5.71 8.36 13.49
N GLY A 48 -4.39 8.19 13.36
CA GLY A 48 -3.41 9.18 13.82
C GLY A 48 -3.57 10.55 13.14
N VAL A 49 -3.78 10.56 11.82
CA VAL A 49 -4.04 11.80 11.07
C VAL A 49 -5.34 12.47 11.51
N LEU A 50 -6.40 11.70 11.75
CA LEU A 50 -7.66 12.24 12.28
C LEU A 50 -7.47 12.87 13.66
N MET A 51 -6.82 12.16 14.58
CA MET A 51 -6.54 12.69 15.93
C MET A 51 -5.66 13.93 15.91
N ALA A 52 -4.62 13.97 15.05
CA ALA A 52 -3.80 15.16 14.86
C ALA A 52 -4.62 16.34 14.33
N SER A 53 -5.52 16.09 13.38
CA SER A 53 -6.42 17.12 12.82
C SER A 53 -7.35 17.69 13.89
N VAL A 54 -7.95 16.83 14.71
CA VAL A 54 -8.81 17.23 15.84
C VAL A 54 -8.04 18.04 16.88
N SER A 55 -6.83 17.58 17.26
CA SER A 55 -5.96 18.29 18.19
C SER A 55 -5.61 19.69 17.69
N LEU A 56 -5.34 19.83 16.39
CA LEU A 56 -5.04 21.12 15.78
C LEU A 56 -6.22 22.10 15.82
N VAL A 57 -7.44 21.62 15.57
CA VAL A 57 -8.68 22.41 15.69
C VAL A 57 -8.86 22.89 17.14
N PHE A 58 -8.64 22.01 18.12
CA PHE A 58 -8.71 22.38 19.53
C PHE A 58 -7.62 23.40 19.92
N LEU A 59 -6.39 23.23 19.43
CA LEU A 59 -5.30 24.18 19.64
C LEU A 59 -5.65 25.55 19.04
N ALA A 60 -6.19 25.57 17.83
CA ALA A 60 -6.70 26.76 17.16
C ALA A 60 -7.79 27.47 17.99
N ALA A 61 -8.76 26.72 18.52
CA ALA A 61 -9.80 27.27 19.40
C ALA A 61 -9.20 27.81 20.71
N PHE A 62 -8.26 27.08 21.33
CA PHE A 62 -7.58 27.50 22.56
C PHE A 62 -6.82 28.82 22.37
N VAL A 63 -6.04 28.92 21.28
CA VAL A 63 -5.32 30.16 20.90
C VAL A 63 -6.32 31.29 20.64
N SER A 64 -7.44 31.01 19.98
CA SER A 64 -8.47 32.00 19.69
C SER A 64 -9.09 32.57 20.96
N VAL A 65 -9.41 31.72 21.94
CA VAL A 65 -9.94 32.15 23.24
C VAL A 65 -8.89 32.93 24.04
N LEU A 66 -7.62 32.50 24.02
CA LEU A 66 -6.55 33.13 24.79
C LEU A 66 -6.22 34.56 24.29
N PHE A 67 -6.32 34.81 22.98
CA PHE A 67 -5.91 36.07 22.35
C PHE A 67 -7.06 36.94 21.81
N TRP A 68 -8.32 36.53 22.06
CA TRP A 68 -9.53 37.18 21.54
C TRP A 68 -9.59 38.69 21.80
N ASP A 69 -9.03 39.15 22.92
CA ASP A 69 -9.19 40.52 23.41
C ASP A 69 -8.23 41.54 22.78
N THR A 70 -7.06 41.12 22.27
CA THR A 70 -5.99 42.08 21.89
C THR A 70 -5.43 41.89 20.47
N HIS A 71 -5.47 40.68 19.88
CA HIS A 71 -4.74 40.41 18.62
C HIS A 71 -5.50 39.51 17.63
N ARG A 72 -6.70 39.94 17.20
CA ARG A 72 -7.57 39.19 16.27
C ARG A 72 -6.88 38.73 14.96
N LEU A 73 -6.02 39.58 14.38
CA LEU A 73 -5.30 39.26 13.13
C LEU A 73 -4.19 38.22 13.32
N ALA A 74 -3.50 38.22 14.46
CA ALA A 74 -2.44 37.26 14.77
C ALA A 74 -3.02 35.85 14.97
N VAL A 75 -4.16 35.74 15.66
CA VAL A 75 -4.90 34.49 15.81
C VAL A 75 -5.29 33.93 14.44
N LEU A 76 -5.81 34.78 13.56
CA LEU A 76 -6.23 34.37 12.22
C LEU A 76 -5.03 33.88 11.39
N GLY A 77 -3.90 34.58 11.46
CA GLY A 77 -2.65 34.19 10.78
C GLY A 77 -2.11 32.84 11.26
N VAL A 78 -2.11 32.60 12.57
CA VAL A 78 -1.68 31.32 13.16
C VAL A 78 -2.64 30.19 12.76
N LEU A 79 -3.96 30.43 12.76
CA LEU A 79 -4.94 29.44 12.30
C LEU A 79 -4.73 29.07 10.84
N VAL A 80 -4.56 30.06 9.97
CA VAL A 80 -4.37 29.85 8.54
C VAL A 80 -3.09 29.06 8.28
N LEU A 81 -1.99 29.42 8.94
CA LEU A 81 -0.72 28.69 8.81
C LEU A 81 -0.83 27.26 9.36
N ALA A 82 -1.49 27.06 10.50
CA ALA A 82 -1.70 25.74 11.08
C ALA A 82 -2.54 24.85 10.15
N PHE A 83 -3.68 25.34 9.68
CA PHE A 83 -4.54 24.60 8.74
C PHE A 83 -3.83 24.33 7.41
N ALA A 84 -3.11 25.30 6.85
CA ALA A 84 -2.34 25.12 5.63
C ALA A 84 -1.25 24.06 5.79
N ALA A 85 -0.53 24.05 6.93
CA ALA A 85 0.48 23.05 7.23
C ALA A 85 -0.15 21.65 7.37
N ALA A 86 -1.29 21.52 8.05
CA ALA A 86 -2.00 20.26 8.19
C ALA A 86 -2.51 19.73 6.85
N CYS A 87 -3.10 20.59 6.01
CA CYS A 87 -3.48 20.24 4.65
C CYS A 87 -2.27 19.79 3.81
N GLY A 88 -1.15 20.50 3.91
CA GLY A 88 0.08 20.15 3.20
C GLY A 88 0.64 18.79 3.62
N LEU A 89 0.69 18.52 4.93
CA LEU A 89 1.12 17.23 5.49
C LEU A 89 0.18 16.09 5.07
N ALA A 90 -1.13 16.29 5.20
CA ALA A 90 -2.12 15.30 4.78
C ALA A 90 -2.01 14.99 3.28
N PHE A 91 -1.89 16.02 2.44
CA PHE A 91 -1.72 15.86 1.01
C PHE A 91 -0.42 15.12 0.66
N TRP A 92 0.68 15.46 1.33
CA TRP A 92 1.96 14.76 1.13
C TRP A 92 1.89 13.29 1.54
N GLN A 93 1.26 12.99 2.67
CA GLN A 93 1.08 11.61 3.14
C GLN A 93 0.21 10.79 2.20
N VAL A 94 -0.91 11.34 1.72
CA VAL A 94 -1.77 10.69 0.71
C VAL A 94 -0.98 10.44 -0.56
N ARG A 95 -0.18 11.41 -1.03
CA ARG A 95 0.64 11.27 -2.23
C ARG A 95 1.72 10.21 -2.10
N MET A 96 2.37 10.09 -0.93
CA MET A 96 3.32 9.02 -0.63
C MET A 96 2.65 7.64 -0.69
N ARG A 97 1.50 7.48 -0.03
CA ARG A 97 0.75 6.20 -0.03
C ARG A 97 0.25 5.80 -1.41
N LEU A 98 -0.22 6.76 -2.22
CA LEU A 98 -0.65 6.49 -3.60
C LEU A 98 0.51 6.03 -4.49
N ARG A 99 1.73 6.57 -4.27
CA ARG A 99 2.92 6.16 -5.02
C ARG A 99 3.36 4.73 -4.69
N GLU A 100 3.32 4.33 -3.42
CA GLU A 100 3.61 2.95 -3.01
C GLU A 100 2.60 1.96 -3.60
N SER A 101 1.31 2.30 -3.58
CA SER A 101 0.26 1.40 -4.09
C SER A 101 0.33 1.19 -5.61
N GLN A 102 0.81 2.18 -6.37
CA GLN A 102 0.97 2.05 -7.83
C GLN A 102 2.20 1.23 -8.25
N GLY A 103 3.22 1.09 -7.40
CA GLY A 103 4.37 0.22 -7.68
C GLY A 103 3.97 -1.26 -7.61
N MET A 104 3.33 -1.66 -6.51
CA MET A 104 3.01 -3.06 -6.22
C MET A 104 2.05 -3.68 -7.25
N LEU A 105 1.00 -2.96 -7.66
CA LEU A 105 0.05 -3.46 -8.68
C LEU A 105 0.68 -3.59 -10.07
N ARG A 106 1.64 -2.71 -10.40
CA ARG A 106 2.30 -2.73 -11.70
C ARG A 106 3.28 -3.88 -11.82
N ASP A 107 3.98 -4.18 -10.74
CA ASP A 107 4.88 -5.33 -10.67
C ASP A 107 4.08 -6.64 -10.69
N THR A 108 2.97 -6.75 -9.93
CA THR A 108 2.07 -7.92 -10.01
C THR A 108 1.47 -8.10 -11.41
N LEU A 109 1.06 -7.02 -12.09
CA LEU A 109 0.55 -7.12 -13.46
C LEU A 109 1.62 -7.52 -14.47
N ALA A 110 2.86 -7.06 -14.29
CA ALA A 110 3.99 -7.47 -15.13
C ALA A 110 4.36 -8.94 -14.92
N GLU A 111 4.28 -9.43 -13.68
CA GLU A 111 4.52 -10.83 -13.33
C GLU A 111 3.42 -11.74 -13.91
N LEU A 112 2.15 -11.31 -13.85
CA LEU A 112 1.02 -12.03 -14.43
C LEU A 112 1.08 -12.11 -15.96
N ASP A 113 1.61 -11.06 -16.62
CA ASP A 113 1.81 -11.04 -18.07
C ASP A 113 2.98 -11.94 -18.49
N ALA A 114 4.06 -11.97 -17.70
CA ALA A 114 5.19 -12.89 -17.91
C ALA A 114 4.77 -14.36 -17.78
N ASP A 115 3.94 -14.68 -16.79
CA ASP A 115 3.43 -16.03 -16.56
C ASP A 115 2.47 -16.47 -17.69
N ARG A 116 1.67 -15.53 -18.22
CA ARG A 116 0.82 -15.76 -19.40
C ARG A 116 1.63 -16.08 -20.65
N GLN A 117 2.74 -15.37 -20.87
CA GLN A 117 3.63 -15.62 -22.01
C GLN A 117 4.33 -16.98 -21.90
N ALA A 118 4.75 -17.38 -20.69
CA ALA A 118 5.34 -18.69 -20.45
C ALA A 118 4.36 -19.84 -20.77
N LEU A 119 3.09 -19.71 -20.36
CA LEU A 119 2.04 -20.69 -20.66
C LEU A 119 1.71 -20.80 -22.15
N HIS A 120 1.78 -19.69 -22.90
CA HIS A 120 1.57 -19.71 -24.34
C HIS A 120 2.75 -20.32 -25.12
N SER A 121 3.98 -20.18 -24.62
CA SER A 121 5.20 -20.71 -25.25
C SER A 121 5.45 -22.21 -25.00
N GLY A 122 4.91 -22.77 -23.89
CA GLY A 122 5.00 -24.21 -23.60
C GLY A 122 3.93 -25.07 -24.31
N ALA A 123 3.01 -24.45 -25.03
CA ALA A 123 1.91 -25.11 -25.76
C ALA A 123 2.19 -25.28 -27.28
N SER A 124 3.39 -24.91 -27.76
CA SER A 124 3.86 -25.12 -29.14
C SER A 124 5.08 -26.04 -29.17
#